data_AF-U2ZVH8-F1
#
_entry.id   AF-U2ZVH8-F1
#
_cell.length_a   1.000
_cell.length_b   1.000
_cell.length_c   1.000
_cell.angle_alpha   90.00
_cell.angle_beta   90.00
_cell.angle_gamma   90.00
#
_symmetry.space_group_name_H-M   'P 1'
#
loop_
_entity.id
_entity.type
_entity.pdbx_description
1 polymer ?
#
loop_
_entity_poly.entity_id
_entity_poly.type
_entity_poly.pdbx_seq_one_letter_code
_entity_poly.pdbx_strand_id
1 'polypeptide(L)'
;SLTVPIEKIHSNKNIVQDDIFLKKYLRFINGEKQALLTRISIKNLKNGFYERSASGFVSITDAVSDDDISYIIGLIRSGHRPQIYAYKNINKNTSEAYIAPDDSATYQAYAALGIEMIPAVVLETSITLEESAYEIRHLKFKEENLGAYIDSTIAKKETREAYSILGDNISEDHASELEKLHLRASRLAEKVKKFHHSYIPGLHYHQTLFSILYRLSENLQAIKLLINSAYYFQAVCLLRSIYEISLDFYVDWLAPEQIGFWLQTHARVDRAGFNKAMELAHPQENAKRSKLLIERKSYCYNLLSNVSNKANLSPLGRSFYDEVYTFSSEVAHQDFNMTEIYSILMENPNSKTFNDKATSTLIRCLDLITAKICHRIEQDIGVAQ
;
A
#
# COMPACT_ATOMS: atom_id res chain seq x y z
N SER A 1 -25.92 19.81 -9.45
CA SER A 1 -25.35 18.78 -10.34
C SER A 1 -25.11 19.41 -11.69
N LEU A 2 -23.89 19.32 -12.23
CA LEU A 2 -23.64 19.64 -13.63
C LEU A 2 -23.99 18.40 -14.44
N THR A 3 -25.26 18.29 -14.83
CA THR A 3 -25.73 17.21 -15.72
C THR A 3 -25.44 17.66 -17.15
N VAL A 4 -24.30 17.24 -17.70
CA VAL A 4 -24.08 17.36 -19.15
C VAL A 4 -25.07 16.40 -19.82
N PRO A 5 -25.97 16.88 -20.70
CA PRO A 5 -26.87 16.01 -21.45
C PRO A 5 -26.04 14.98 -22.22
N ILE A 6 -26.44 13.70 -22.19
CA ILE A 6 -25.72 12.60 -22.87
C ILE A 6 -25.47 12.93 -24.35
N GLU A 7 -26.40 13.65 -24.97
CA GLU A 7 -26.37 14.15 -26.35
C GLU A 7 -25.22 15.13 -26.63
N LYS A 8 -24.68 15.77 -25.58
CA LYS A 8 -23.55 16.70 -25.64
C LYS A 8 -22.23 16.07 -25.21
N ILE A 9 -22.23 14.77 -24.85
CA ILE A 9 -21.01 14.02 -24.59
C ILE A 9 -20.44 13.62 -25.95
N HIS A 10 -19.44 14.38 -26.41
CA HIS A 10 -18.69 14.04 -27.60
C HIS A 10 -17.75 12.87 -27.27
N SER A 11 -18.13 11.65 -27.66
CA SER A 11 -17.21 10.52 -27.66
C SER A 11 -16.39 10.53 -28.95
N ASN A 12 -15.09 10.26 -28.83
CA ASN A 12 -14.24 10.07 -30.00
C ASN A 12 -14.68 8.78 -30.72
N LYS A 13 -15.31 8.92 -31.90
CA LYS A 13 -15.84 7.79 -32.69
C LYS A 13 -14.77 6.83 -33.21
N ASN A 14 -13.49 7.18 -33.06
CA ASN A 14 -12.36 6.38 -33.54
C ASN A 14 -11.76 5.46 -32.46
N ILE A 15 -12.29 5.45 -31.24
CA ILE A 15 -11.83 4.54 -30.18
C ILE A 15 -12.42 3.15 -30.42
N VAL A 16 -11.56 2.14 -30.52
CA VAL A 16 -11.99 0.75 -30.66
C VAL A 16 -12.35 0.22 -29.28
N GLN A 17 -13.55 -0.34 -29.14
CA GLN A 17 -14.02 -0.84 -27.85
C GLN A 17 -13.48 -2.25 -27.56
N ASP A 18 -13.00 -2.47 -26.34
CA ASP A 18 -12.73 -3.81 -25.81
C ASP A 18 -14.00 -4.39 -25.17
N ASP A 19 -14.69 -5.27 -25.91
CA ASP A 19 -15.92 -5.95 -25.44
C ASP A 19 -15.70 -6.80 -24.18
N ILE A 20 -14.50 -7.38 -24.02
CA ILE A 20 -14.17 -8.22 -22.85
C ILE A 20 -14.11 -7.34 -21.61
N PHE A 21 -13.41 -6.21 -21.73
CA PHE A 21 -13.32 -5.23 -20.68
C PHE A 21 -14.68 -4.64 -20.34
N LEU A 22 -15.42 -4.13 -21.33
CA LEU A 22 -16.73 -3.53 -21.13
C LEU A 22 -17.66 -4.50 -20.40
N LYS A 23 -17.71 -5.77 -20.83
CA LYS A 23 -18.49 -6.80 -20.15
C LYS A 23 -18.07 -7.01 -18.70
N LYS A 24 -16.78 -7.05 -18.40
CA LYS A 24 -16.28 -7.23 -17.01
C LYS A 24 -16.57 -6.01 -16.15
N TYR A 25 -16.30 -4.81 -16.68
CA TYR A 25 -16.52 -3.54 -16.01
C TYR A 25 -17.99 -3.33 -15.69
N LEU A 26 -18.89 -3.54 -16.67
CA LEU A 26 -20.34 -3.45 -16.47
C LEU A 26 -20.83 -4.38 -15.35
N ARG A 27 -20.35 -5.64 -15.32
CA ARG A 27 -20.69 -6.58 -14.24
C ARG A 27 -20.17 -6.12 -12.87
N PHE A 28 -18.99 -5.51 -12.83
CA PHE A 28 -18.42 -4.95 -11.61
C PHE A 28 -19.20 -3.74 -11.09
N ILE A 29 -19.49 -2.73 -11.92
CA ILE A 29 -20.30 -1.57 -11.53
C ILE A 29 -21.74 -1.97 -11.20
N ASN A 30 -22.23 -3.07 -11.79
CA ASN A 30 -23.54 -3.61 -11.48
C ASN A 30 -23.59 -4.44 -10.18
N GLY A 31 -22.46 -4.63 -9.48
CA GLY A 31 -22.37 -5.40 -8.25
C GLY A 31 -22.49 -6.92 -8.46
N GLU A 32 -22.48 -7.40 -9.71
CA GLU A 32 -22.56 -8.82 -10.06
C GLU A 32 -21.22 -9.54 -9.91
N LYS A 33 -20.13 -8.77 -9.89
CA LYS A 33 -18.76 -9.26 -9.70
C LYS A 33 -17.99 -8.35 -8.77
N GLN A 34 -17.02 -8.95 -8.09
CA GLN A 34 -15.98 -8.25 -7.33
C GLN A 34 -14.79 -7.95 -8.24
N ALA A 35 -13.98 -7.00 -7.81
CA ALA A 35 -12.67 -6.69 -8.37
C ALA A 35 -11.62 -6.64 -7.25
N LEU A 36 -10.35 -6.67 -7.62
CA LEU A 36 -9.23 -6.59 -6.71
C LEU A 36 -8.53 -5.25 -6.87
N LEU A 37 -8.51 -4.46 -5.81
CA LEU A 37 -7.75 -3.22 -5.73
C LEU A 37 -6.37 -3.55 -5.15
N THR A 38 -5.32 -3.36 -5.95
CA THR A 38 -3.95 -3.81 -5.65
C THR A 38 -2.90 -2.98 -6.39
N ARG A 39 -1.63 -3.40 -6.33
CA ARG A 39 -0.50 -2.89 -7.09
C ARG A 39 -0.01 -3.94 -8.07
N ILE A 40 0.24 -3.54 -9.32
CA ILE A 40 0.82 -4.40 -10.35
C ILE A 40 2.07 -3.77 -10.94
N SER A 41 3.02 -4.60 -11.35
CA SER A 41 4.15 -4.10 -12.11
C SER A 41 3.69 -3.61 -13.49
N ILE A 42 4.10 -2.40 -13.88
CA ILE A 42 3.80 -1.85 -15.20
C ILE A 42 4.35 -2.74 -16.33
N LYS A 43 5.42 -3.51 -16.06
CA LYS A 43 6.02 -4.48 -17.00
C LYS A 43 5.11 -5.68 -17.26
N ASN A 44 4.23 -6.00 -16.31
CA ASN A 44 3.26 -7.09 -16.43
C ASN A 44 1.92 -6.63 -17.03
N LEU A 45 1.82 -5.34 -17.40
CA LEU A 45 0.62 -4.73 -17.92
C LEU A 45 0.83 -4.27 -19.38
N LYS A 46 -0.01 -4.79 -20.26
CA LYS A 46 -0.12 -4.30 -21.64
C LYS A 46 -1.01 -3.06 -21.68
N ASN A 47 -0.51 -1.96 -22.23
CA ASN A 47 -1.33 -0.81 -22.60
C ASN A 47 -2.20 -1.14 -23.83
N GLY A 48 -3.48 -0.80 -23.80
CA GLY A 48 -4.46 -1.20 -24.80
C GLY A 48 -4.88 -2.67 -24.63
N PHE A 49 -5.28 -3.35 -25.72
CA PHE A 49 -5.79 -4.73 -25.67
C PHE A 49 -5.47 -5.55 -26.92
N TYR A 50 -5.92 -6.80 -26.92
CA TYR A 50 -5.78 -7.72 -28.05
C TYR A 50 -7.14 -8.05 -28.64
N GLU A 51 -7.28 -7.88 -29.95
CA GLU A 51 -8.43 -8.34 -30.71
C GLU A 51 -8.10 -9.67 -31.43
N ARG A 52 -9.06 -10.60 -31.46
CA ARG A 52 -8.90 -11.86 -32.20
C ARG A 52 -9.09 -11.61 -33.70
N SER A 53 -8.15 -12.10 -34.49
CA SER A 53 -8.16 -12.07 -35.95
C SER A 53 -7.97 -13.49 -36.52
N ALA A 54 -8.14 -13.65 -37.83
CA ALA A 54 -7.96 -14.93 -38.51
C ALA A 54 -6.55 -15.53 -38.36
N SER A 55 -5.53 -14.70 -38.12
CA SER A 55 -4.12 -15.10 -37.98
C SER A 55 -3.61 -15.08 -36.54
N GLY A 56 -4.45 -14.78 -35.55
CA GLY A 56 -4.04 -14.72 -34.14
C GLY A 56 -4.60 -13.49 -33.42
N PHE A 57 -3.75 -12.82 -32.63
CA PHE A 57 -4.14 -11.61 -31.88
C PHE A 57 -3.48 -10.37 -32.49
N VAL A 58 -4.26 -9.30 -32.65
CA VAL A 58 -3.78 -7.98 -33.08
C VAL A 58 -3.79 -7.05 -31.87
N SER A 59 -2.69 -6.33 -31.62
CA SER A 59 -2.65 -5.35 -30.54
C SER A 59 -3.32 -4.05 -30.99
N ILE A 60 -4.19 -3.54 -30.13
CA ILE A 60 -4.87 -2.26 -30.27
C ILE A 60 -4.44 -1.36 -29.10
N THR A 61 -4.18 -0.10 -29.37
CA THR A 61 -3.82 0.89 -28.35
C THR A 61 -4.32 2.26 -28.82
N ASP A 62 -5.00 2.98 -27.94
CA ASP A 62 -5.53 4.30 -28.28
C ASP A 62 -4.40 5.33 -28.39
N ALA A 63 -4.55 6.24 -29.34
CA ALA A 63 -3.71 7.43 -29.42
C ALA A 63 -4.12 8.41 -28.30
N VAL A 64 -3.13 8.92 -27.56
CA VAL A 64 -3.33 9.86 -26.47
C VAL A 64 -2.55 11.13 -26.77
N SER A 65 -3.09 12.29 -26.38
CA SER A 65 -2.39 13.56 -26.54
C SER A 65 -1.28 13.74 -25.50
N ASP A 66 -0.21 14.42 -25.87
CA ASP A 66 0.88 14.76 -24.94
C ASP A 66 0.40 15.65 -23.79
N ASP A 67 -0.66 16.45 -24.01
CA ASP A 67 -1.27 17.31 -23.00
C ASP A 67 -1.96 16.48 -21.89
N ASP A 68 -2.69 15.42 -22.26
CA ASP A 68 -3.32 14.52 -21.29
C ASP A 68 -2.28 13.80 -20.45
N ILE A 69 -1.20 13.30 -21.08
CA ILE A 69 -0.09 12.64 -20.37
C ILE A 69 0.57 13.62 -19.40
N SER A 70 0.86 14.84 -19.85
CA SER A 70 1.48 15.89 -19.04
C SER A 70 0.62 16.29 -17.84
N TYR A 71 -0.70 16.37 -18.04
CA TYR A 71 -1.66 16.62 -16.97
C TYR A 71 -1.64 15.51 -15.91
N ILE A 72 -1.70 14.23 -16.34
CA ILE A 72 -1.66 13.10 -15.40
C ILE A 72 -0.30 13.01 -14.69
N ILE A 73 0.81 13.30 -15.37
CA ILE A 73 2.14 13.43 -14.73
C ILE A 73 2.09 14.46 -13.59
N GLY A 74 1.49 15.63 -13.84
CA GLY A 74 1.30 16.67 -12.83
C GLY A 74 0.53 16.16 -11.61
N LEU A 75 -0.59 15.45 -11.82
CA LEU A 75 -1.37 14.84 -10.74
C LEU A 75 -0.56 13.80 -9.95
N ILE A 76 0.17 12.91 -10.63
CA ILE A 76 0.98 11.88 -9.96
C ILE A 76 2.07 12.52 -9.10
N ARG A 77 2.73 13.57 -9.61
CA ARG A 77 3.74 14.34 -8.87
C ARG A 77 3.14 15.15 -7.71
N SER A 78 1.86 15.50 -7.76
CA SER A 78 1.17 16.10 -6.62
C SER A 78 0.67 15.12 -5.57
N GLY A 79 0.92 13.81 -5.77
CA GLY A 79 0.54 12.77 -4.83
C GLY A 79 -0.77 12.06 -5.17
N HIS A 80 -1.39 12.32 -6.33
CA HIS A 80 -2.45 11.43 -6.80
C HIS A 80 -1.87 10.10 -7.27
N ARG A 81 -2.72 9.08 -7.24
CA ARG A 81 -2.37 7.72 -7.62
C ARG A 81 -3.55 7.14 -8.42
N PRO A 82 -3.82 7.70 -9.61
CA PRO A 82 -4.90 7.24 -10.46
C PRO A 82 -4.72 5.74 -10.75
N GLN A 83 -5.83 5.02 -10.64
CA GLN A 83 -5.87 3.58 -10.82
C GLN A 83 -6.12 3.23 -12.27
N ILE A 84 -5.50 2.15 -12.72
CA ILE A 84 -5.78 1.57 -14.04
C ILE A 84 -6.64 0.32 -13.87
N TYR A 85 -7.72 0.23 -14.63
CA TYR A 85 -8.54 -0.97 -14.67
C TYR A 85 -7.89 -2.02 -15.58
N ALA A 86 -7.74 -3.23 -15.06
CA ALA A 86 -7.06 -4.30 -15.76
C ALA A 86 -7.85 -5.62 -15.71
N TYR A 87 -7.58 -6.51 -16.65
CA TYR A 87 -8.04 -7.90 -16.60
C TYR A 87 -6.95 -8.84 -17.08
N LYS A 88 -7.14 -10.15 -16.86
CA LYS A 88 -6.12 -11.15 -17.19
C LYS A 88 -5.92 -11.24 -18.70
N ASN A 89 -4.66 -11.29 -19.12
CA ASN A 89 -4.30 -11.37 -20.52
C ASN A 89 -4.84 -12.65 -21.18
N ILE A 90 -5.54 -12.47 -22.30
CA ILE A 90 -6.11 -13.55 -23.12
C ILE A 90 -5.10 -14.13 -24.11
N ASN A 91 -4.07 -13.35 -24.46
CA ASN A 91 -3.01 -13.76 -25.37
C ASN A 91 -1.86 -14.40 -24.56
N LYS A 92 -1.80 -15.73 -24.56
CA LYS A 92 -0.78 -16.49 -23.80
C LYS A 92 0.62 -16.47 -24.43
N ASN A 93 0.76 -15.89 -25.63
CA ASN A 93 2.03 -15.83 -26.34
C ASN A 93 2.89 -14.62 -25.93
N THR A 94 2.41 -13.80 -25.00
CA THR A 94 3.09 -12.59 -24.54
C THR A 94 3.42 -12.71 -23.05
N SER A 95 4.42 -11.95 -22.59
CA SER A 95 4.90 -12.01 -21.21
C SER A 95 3.99 -11.28 -20.21
N GLU A 96 3.19 -10.32 -20.68
CA GLU A 96 2.29 -9.53 -19.84
C GLU A 96 1.19 -10.39 -19.24
N ALA A 97 1.00 -10.31 -17.93
CA ALA A 97 -0.03 -11.05 -17.23
C ALA A 97 -1.42 -10.37 -17.34
N TYR A 98 -1.43 -9.05 -17.55
CA TYR A 98 -2.63 -8.22 -17.53
C TYR A 98 -2.74 -7.32 -18.77
N ILE A 99 -3.97 -6.92 -19.07
CA ILE A 99 -4.35 -5.99 -20.12
C ILE A 99 -5.05 -4.79 -19.48
N ALA A 100 -4.65 -3.58 -19.84
CA ALA A 100 -5.30 -2.32 -19.51
C ALA A 100 -5.76 -1.63 -20.81
N PRO A 101 -7.00 -1.87 -21.25
CA PRO A 101 -7.54 -1.23 -22.44
C PRO A 101 -7.85 0.24 -22.21
N ASP A 102 -8.16 0.62 -20.97
CA ASP A 102 -8.57 1.96 -20.57
C ASP A 102 -7.38 2.73 -19.96
N ASP A 103 -7.49 4.05 -19.90
CA ASP A 103 -6.54 4.95 -19.25
C ASP A 103 -5.11 4.92 -19.84
N SER A 104 -4.99 4.85 -21.17
CA SER A 104 -3.70 4.91 -21.89
C SER A 104 -2.84 6.12 -21.48
N ALA A 105 -3.45 7.27 -21.17
CA ALA A 105 -2.76 8.45 -20.67
C ALA A 105 -2.08 8.19 -19.32
N THR A 106 -2.80 7.55 -18.40
CA THR A 106 -2.29 7.19 -17.07
C THR A 106 -1.18 6.16 -17.16
N TYR A 107 -1.33 5.15 -18.02
CA TYR A 107 -0.26 4.18 -18.27
C TYR A 107 1.01 4.88 -18.75
N GLN A 108 0.89 5.73 -19.78
CA GLN A 108 2.02 6.44 -20.37
C GLN A 108 2.65 7.43 -19.38
N ALA A 109 1.85 8.08 -18.53
CA ALA A 109 2.35 8.95 -17.47
C ALA A 109 3.18 8.19 -16.43
N TYR A 110 2.71 7.02 -15.95
CA TYR A 110 3.50 6.19 -15.05
C TYR A 110 4.80 5.69 -15.70
N ALA A 111 4.72 5.26 -16.97
CA ALA A 111 5.89 4.83 -17.73
C ALA A 111 6.91 5.96 -17.94
N ALA A 112 6.45 7.16 -18.29
CA ALA A 112 7.29 8.35 -18.49
C ALA A 112 7.99 8.80 -17.20
N LEU A 113 7.33 8.60 -16.06
CA LEU A 113 7.92 8.84 -14.75
C LEU A 113 8.86 7.72 -14.31
N GLY A 114 8.84 6.55 -14.96
CA GLY A 114 9.63 5.39 -14.56
C GLY A 114 9.12 4.73 -13.28
N ILE A 115 7.82 4.86 -12.98
CA ILE A 115 7.18 4.19 -11.83
C ILE A 115 6.97 2.72 -12.17
N GLU A 116 7.44 1.83 -11.30
CA GLU A 116 7.43 0.39 -11.57
C GLU A 116 6.15 -0.30 -11.11
N MET A 117 5.59 0.13 -9.97
CA MET A 117 4.43 -0.49 -9.32
C MET A 117 3.25 0.50 -9.27
N ILE A 118 2.20 0.20 -10.02
CA ILE A 118 1.08 1.12 -10.23
C ILE A 118 -0.20 0.63 -9.55
N PRO A 119 -1.07 1.54 -9.04
CA PRO A 119 -2.39 1.19 -8.53
C PRO A 119 -3.26 0.62 -9.65
N ALA A 120 -3.91 -0.51 -9.38
CA ALA A 120 -4.78 -1.17 -10.36
C ALA A 120 -6.04 -1.75 -9.73
N VAL A 121 -7.11 -1.75 -10.52
CA VAL A 121 -8.35 -2.47 -10.24
C VAL A 121 -8.46 -3.64 -11.20
N VAL A 122 -8.14 -4.83 -10.71
CA VAL A 122 -8.18 -6.05 -11.51
C VAL A 122 -9.60 -6.63 -11.48
N LEU A 123 -10.25 -6.70 -12.64
CA LEU A 123 -11.64 -7.14 -12.82
C LEU A 123 -11.78 -8.68 -12.79
N GLU A 124 -11.00 -9.33 -11.94
CA GLU A 124 -10.95 -10.78 -11.70
C GLU A 124 -10.50 -11.07 -10.27
N THR A 125 -11.05 -12.11 -9.65
CA THR A 125 -10.69 -12.52 -8.27
C THR A 125 -9.81 -13.77 -8.21
N SER A 126 -9.65 -14.51 -9.32
CA SER A 126 -8.86 -15.74 -9.40
C SER A 126 -7.56 -15.48 -10.15
N ILE A 127 -6.62 -14.80 -9.49
CA ILE A 127 -5.32 -14.45 -10.04
C ILE A 127 -4.21 -14.72 -9.02
N THR A 128 -3.02 -15.00 -9.52
CA THR A 128 -1.81 -14.97 -8.69
C THR A 128 -1.43 -13.51 -8.48
N LEU A 129 -1.43 -13.08 -7.22
CA LEU A 129 -1.17 -11.71 -6.83
C LEU A 129 0.33 -11.41 -6.73
N GLU A 130 0.76 -10.29 -7.32
CA GLU A 130 2.10 -9.72 -7.11
C GLU A 130 2.22 -9.09 -5.72
N GLU A 131 1.16 -8.42 -5.27
CA GLU A 131 0.99 -7.80 -3.96
C GLU A 131 -0.42 -8.13 -3.42
N SER A 132 -0.61 -8.04 -2.11
CA SER A 132 -1.94 -8.28 -1.51
C SER A 132 -2.99 -7.32 -2.07
N ALA A 133 -4.26 -7.65 -1.92
CA ALA A 133 -5.36 -6.90 -2.52
C ALA A 133 -6.52 -6.65 -1.55
N TYR A 134 -7.23 -5.56 -1.79
CA TYR A 134 -8.57 -5.35 -1.26
C TYR A 134 -9.58 -5.89 -2.25
N GLU A 135 -10.51 -6.72 -1.79
CA GLU A 135 -11.64 -7.13 -2.61
C GLU A 135 -12.71 -6.04 -2.52
N ILE A 136 -13.04 -5.46 -3.68
CA ILE A 136 -14.01 -4.38 -3.79
C ILE A 136 -15.27 -4.85 -4.51
N ARG A 137 -16.42 -4.34 -4.06
CA ARG A 137 -17.73 -4.61 -4.66
C ARG A 137 -18.54 -3.32 -4.73
N HIS A 138 -19.35 -3.17 -5.76
CA HIS A 138 -20.34 -2.09 -5.80
C HIS A 138 -21.57 -2.44 -4.95
N LEU A 139 -21.99 -1.48 -4.12
CA LEU A 139 -23.21 -1.60 -3.34
C LEU A 139 -24.40 -1.13 -4.17
N LYS A 140 -25.40 -1.98 -4.34
CA LYS A 140 -26.69 -1.60 -4.92
C LYS A 140 -27.77 -1.50 -3.86
N PHE A 141 -28.59 -0.47 -3.95
CA PHE A 141 -29.84 -0.37 -3.22
C PHE A 141 -30.98 -0.14 -4.21
N LYS A 142 -31.78 -1.17 -4.46
CA LYS A 142 -32.70 -1.23 -5.59
C LYS A 142 -31.92 -1.06 -6.91
N GLU A 143 -32.27 -0.06 -7.72
CA GLU A 143 -31.62 0.23 -9.00
C GLU A 143 -30.44 1.22 -8.86
N GLU A 144 -30.26 1.85 -7.69
CA GLU A 144 -29.22 2.85 -7.47
C GLU A 144 -27.89 2.19 -7.09
N ASN A 145 -26.81 2.60 -7.76
CA ASN A 145 -25.44 2.25 -7.39
C ASN A 145 -24.92 3.26 -6.35
N LEU A 146 -24.64 2.77 -5.14
CA LEU A 146 -24.15 3.56 -4.00
C LEU A 146 -22.62 3.67 -3.94
N GLY A 147 -21.93 3.17 -4.97
CA GLY A 147 -20.47 3.18 -5.09
C GLY A 147 -19.80 1.90 -4.60
N ALA A 148 -18.49 1.83 -4.82
CA ALA A 148 -17.66 0.71 -4.40
C ALA A 148 -17.34 0.77 -2.90
N TYR A 149 -17.23 -0.39 -2.28
CA TYR A 149 -16.72 -0.54 -0.91
C TYR A 149 -15.76 -1.74 -0.84
N ILE A 150 -14.89 -1.73 0.17
CA ILE A 150 -14.00 -2.84 0.49
C ILE A 150 -14.81 -3.88 1.27
N ASP A 151 -14.98 -5.07 0.70
CA ASP A 151 -15.76 -6.17 1.25
C ASP A 151 -14.88 -7.18 2.00
N SER A 152 -13.68 -7.43 1.48
CA SER A 152 -12.73 -8.36 2.07
C SER A 152 -11.28 -8.02 1.69
N THR A 153 -10.33 -8.86 2.11
CA THR A 153 -8.90 -8.74 1.79
C THR A 153 -8.36 -10.08 1.31
N ILE A 154 -7.42 -10.03 0.37
CA ILE A 154 -6.72 -11.22 -0.14
C ILE A 154 -5.23 -11.00 0.07
N ALA A 155 -4.63 -11.80 0.94
CA ALA A 155 -3.20 -11.78 1.17
C ALA A 155 -2.45 -12.43 0.00
N LYS A 156 -1.34 -11.83 -0.41
CA LYS A 156 -0.35 -12.50 -1.25
C LYS A 156 0.14 -13.75 -0.51
N LYS A 157 0.35 -14.84 -1.25
CA LYS A 157 0.94 -16.05 -0.71
C LYS A 157 2.36 -15.76 -0.19
N GLU A 158 2.67 -16.18 1.04
CA GLU A 158 4.01 -16.04 1.61
C GLU A 158 5.03 -16.83 0.78
N THR A 159 6.07 -16.16 0.29
CA THR A 159 7.16 -16.77 -0.49
C THR A 159 8.42 -17.02 0.35
N ARG A 160 8.44 -16.59 1.63
CA ARG A 160 9.62 -16.54 2.51
C ARG A 160 10.77 -15.67 1.97
N GLU A 161 10.49 -14.87 0.94
CA GLU A 161 11.43 -13.91 0.39
C GLU A 161 11.12 -12.52 0.95
N ALA A 162 12.16 -11.77 1.31
CA ALA A 162 12.03 -10.39 1.76
C ALA A 162 13.19 -9.57 1.22
N TYR A 163 12.95 -8.26 1.05
CA TYR A 163 14.01 -7.33 0.72
C TYR A 163 14.89 -7.10 1.95
N SER A 164 16.18 -6.88 1.71
CA SER A 164 17.17 -6.53 2.72
C SER A 164 18.12 -5.48 2.16
N ILE A 165 18.44 -4.47 2.96
CA ILE A 165 19.46 -3.46 2.66
C ILE A 165 20.84 -3.98 3.10
N LEU A 166 20.89 -4.77 4.16
CA LEU A 166 22.13 -5.29 4.75
C LEU A 166 22.58 -6.63 4.15
N GLY A 167 21.69 -7.34 3.46
CA GLY A 167 21.92 -8.68 2.93
C GLY A 167 21.87 -9.78 4.00
N ASP A 168 22.40 -10.95 3.67
CA ASP A 168 22.28 -12.16 4.49
C ASP A 168 23.11 -12.10 5.78
N ASN A 169 24.20 -11.31 5.80
CA ASN A 169 25.12 -11.23 6.92
C ASN A 169 25.03 -9.87 7.60
N ILE A 170 24.45 -9.85 8.81
CA ILE A 170 24.54 -8.68 9.70
C ILE A 170 25.92 -8.69 10.33
N SER A 171 26.66 -7.61 10.16
CA SER A 171 27.98 -7.49 10.78
C SER A 171 27.87 -7.26 12.30
N GLU A 172 28.96 -7.49 13.01
CA GLU A 172 29.07 -7.16 14.44
C GLU A 172 29.12 -5.64 14.69
N ASP A 173 29.38 -4.83 13.65
CA ASP A 173 29.33 -3.36 13.72
C ASP A 173 27.90 -2.85 13.54
N HIS A 174 27.10 -3.08 14.58
CA HIS A 174 25.70 -2.72 14.68
C HIS A 174 25.43 -1.23 14.45
N ALA A 175 26.34 -0.35 14.87
CA ALA A 175 26.20 1.10 14.69
C ALA A 175 26.33 1.51 13.22
N SER A 176 27.24 0.88 12.47
CA SER A 176 27.39 1.09 11.03
C SER A 176 26.21 0.52 10.25
N GLU A 177 25.69 -0.64 10.63
CA GLU A 177 24.49 -1.20 10.01
C GLU A 177 23.26 -0.28 10.16
N LEU A 178 23.02 0.24 11.37
CA LEU A 178 21.94 1.21 11.61
C LEU A 178 22.14 2.50 10.82
N GLU A 179 23.38 2.97 10.66
CA GLU A 179 23.68 4.13 9.83
C GLU A 179 23.33 3.88 8.36
N LYS A 180 23.62 2.70 7.81
CA LYS A 180 23.23 2.35 6.43
C LYS A 180 21.70 2.40 6.26
N LEU A 181 20.95 1.84 7.21
CA LEU A 181 19.47 1.89 7.19
C LEU A 181 18.96 3.33 7.27
N HIS A 182 19.50 4.13 8.19
CA HIS A 182 19.16 5.54 8.37
C HIS A 182 19.44 6.37 7.11
N LEU A 183 20.63 6.22 6.51
CA LEU A 183 21.02 6.91 5.28
C LEU A 183 20.13 6.50 4.11
N ARG A 184 19.75 5.23 4.01
CA ARG A 184 18.85 4.75 2.96
C ARG A 184 17.47 5.40 3.06
N ALA A 185 16.86 5.43 4.25
CA ALA A 185 15.58 6.07 4.48
C ALA A 185 15.64 7.59 4.22
N SER A 186 16.67 8.26 4.73
CA SER A 186 16.85 9.71 4.58
C SER A 186 17.08 10.13 3.12
N ARG A 187 17.91 9.39 2.38
CA ARG A 187 18.09 9.66 0.94
C ARG A 187 16.81 9.49 0.14
N LEU A 188 16.01 8.47 0.49
CA LEU A 188 14.72 8.26 -0.18
C LEU A 188 13.71 9.36 0.17
N ALA A 189 13.71 9.86 1.41
CA ALA A 189 12.87 10.99 1.81
C ALA A 189 13.19 12.25 0.97
N GLU A 190 14.47 12.51 0.70
CA GLU A 190 14.90 13.58 -0.19
C GLU A 190 14.51 13.33 -1.66
N LYS A 191 14.53 12.07 -2.13
CA LYS A 191 13.99 11.73 -3.46
C LYS A 191 12.49 12.02 -3.54
N VAL A 192 11.71 11.66 -2.52
CA VAL A 192 10.26 11.95 -2.45
C VAL A 192 10.02 13.46 -2.53
N LYS A 193 10.77 14.26 -1.75
CA LYS A 193 10.68 15.74 -1.80
C LYS A 193 10.95 16.30 -3.20
N LYS A 194 11.98 15.80 -3.88
CA LYS A 194 12.35 16.24 -5.24
C LYS A 194 11.31 15.83 -6.29
N PHE A 195 10.72 14.66 -6.12
CA PHE A 195 9.67 14.17 -7.00
C PHE A 195 8.37 14.96 -6.85
N HIS A 196 8.04 15.32 -5.61
CA HIS A 196 6.82 16.03 -5.24
C HIS A 196 6.70 17.41 -5.91
N HIS A 197 5.52 17.68 -6.47
CA HIS A 197 5.13 18.98 -6.99
C HIS A 197 3.95 19.54 -6.21
N SER A 198 4.08 20.75 -5.69
CA SER A 198 3.02 21.39 -4.90
C SER A 198 1.86 21.81 -5.79
N TYR A 199 0.72 21.13 -5.67
CA TYR A 199 -0.46 21.42 -6.49
C TYR A 199 -1.77 21.49 -5.69
N ILE A 200 -1.82 20.91 -4.48
CA ILE A 200 -3.10 20.66 -3.79
C ILE A 200 -3.06 21.11 -2.33
N PRO A 201 -4.07 21.87 -1.86
CA PRO A 201 -4.27 22.14 -0.44
C PRO A 201 -4.65 20.86 0.33
N GLY A 202 -4.01 20.62 1.47
CA GLY A 202 -4.35 19.51 2.38
C GLY A 202 -3.32 18.37 2.41
N LEU A 203 -3.56 17.39 3.30
CA LEU A 203 -2.69 16.22 3.45
C LEU A 203 -2.88 15.26 2.26
N HIS A 204 -1.82 15.02 1.50
CA HIS A 204 -1.84 14.11 0.34
C HIS A 204 -0.77 13.01 0.44
N TYR A 205 -0.86 12.01 -0.43
CA TYR A 205 -0.11 10.76 -0.31
C TYR A 205 1.42 10.92 -0.18
N HIS A 206 2.06 11.78 -0.99
CA HIS A 206 3.50 12.03 -0.87
C HIS A 206 3.93 12.59 0.47
N GLN A 207 3.10 13.40 1.13
CA GLN A 207 3.39 13.87 2.49
C GLN A 207 3.30 12.72 3.49
N THR A 208 2.38 11.77 3.29
CA THR A 208 2.33 10.52 4.06
C THR A 208 3.61 9.70 3.85
N LEU A 209 4.04 9.49 2.60
CA LEU A 209 5.29 8.79 2.30
C LEU A 209 6.51 9.45 2.94
N PHE A 210 6.61 10.79 2.83
CA PHE A 210 7.68 11.56 3.45
C PHE A 210 7.64 11.41 4.98
N SER A 211 6.47 11.54 5.60
CA SER A 211 6.29 11.39 7.06
C SER A 211 6.71 10.00 7.55
N ILE A 212 6.37 8.94 6.81
CA ILE A 212 6.78 7.57 7.11
C ILE A 212 8.30 7.44 7.09
N LEU A 213 8.96 7.94 6.03
CA LEU A 213 10.42 7.86 5.90
C LEU A 213 11.14 8.71 6.94
N TYR A 214 10.60 9.89 7.23
CA TYR A 214 11.16 10.79 8.24
C TYR A 214 11.06 10.17 9.64
N ARG A 215 9.88 9.64 10.02
CA ARG A 215 9.71 8.91 11.28
C ARG A 215 10.59 7.67 11.37
N LEU A 216 10.71 6.90 10.28
CA LEU A 216 11.61 5.75 10.22
C LEU A 216 13.06 6.18 10.48
N SER A 217 13.51 7.25 9.82
CA SER A 217 14.84 7.83 9.98
C SER A 217 15.11 8.29 11.42
N GLU A 218 14.17 9.01 12.05
CA GLU A 218 14.28 9.44 13.44
C GLU A 218 14.36 8.26 14.42
N ASN A 219 13.52 7.23 14.23
CA ASN A 219 13.54 6.06 15.11
C ASN A 219 14.82 5.23 14.93
N LEU A 220 15.33 5.07 13.70
CA LEU A 220 16.61 4.40 13.45
C LEU A 220 17.76 5.14 14.15
N GLN A 221 17.77 6.48 14.08
CA GLN A 221 18.77 7.28 14.77
C GLN A 221 18.64 7.18 16.30
N ALA A 222 17.42 7.21 16.83
CA ALA A 222 17.18 7.02 18.26
C ALA A 222 17.65 5.64 18.74
N ILE A 223 17.34 4.58 17.99
CA ILE A 223 17.80 3.20 18.27
C ILE A 223 19.33 3.13 18.29
N LYS A 224 20.00 3.75 17.30
CA LYS A 224 21.46 3.82 17.26
C LYS A 224 22.06 4.49 18.51
N LEU A 225 21.48 5.62 18.94
CA LEU A 225 21.92 6.32 20.15
C LEU A 225 21.72 5.49 21.41
N LEU A 226 20.60 4.78 21.52
CA LEU A 226 20.30 3.89 22.64
C LEU A 226 21.27 2.71 22.70
N ILE A 227 21.52 2.05 21.57
CA ILE A 227 22.48 0.92 21.48
C ILE A 227 23.89 1.38 21.84
N ASN A 228 24.35 2.52 21.31
CA ASN A 228 25.66 3.08 21.64
C ASN A 228 25.81 3.43 23.14
N SER A 229 24.69 3.67 23.81
CA SER A 229 24.63 3.96 25.26
C SER A 229 24.28 2.71 26.09
N ALA A 230 24.31 1.52 25.49
CA ALA A 230 23.96 0.24 26.11
C ALA A 230 22.50 0.10 26.61
N TYR A 231 21.56 0.88 26.06
CA TYR A 231 20.11 0.81 26.34
C TYR A 231 19.37 -0.06 25.31
N TYR A 232 19.78 -1.33 25.19
CA TYR A 232 19.28 -2.26 24.17
C TYR A 232 17.78 -2.54 24.28
N PHE A 233 17.28 -2.73 25.50
CA PHE A 233 15.87 -3.04 25.75
C PHE A 233 14.95 -1.87 25.38
N GLN A 234 15.37 -0.64 25.69
CA GLN A 234 14.66 0.57 25.28
C GLN A 234 14.66 0.72 23.75
N ALA A 235 15.74 0.31 23.08
CA ALA A 235 15.80 0.29 21.62
C ALA A 235 14.82 -0.73 21.01
N VAL A 236 14.64 -1.90 21.63
CA VAL A 236 13.66 -2.91 21.19
C VAL A 236 12.23 -2.37 21.28
N CYS A 237 11.89 -1.54 22.28
CA CYS A 237 10.57 -0.92 22.35
C CYS A 237 10.23 -0.07 21.11
N LEU A 238 11.24 0.57 20.49
CA LEU A 238 11.05 1.37 19.26
C LEU A 238 10.82 0.51 18.01
N LEU A 239 11.25 -0.76 18.01
CA LEU A 239 10.99 -1.70 16.90
C LEU A 239 9.51 -1.85 16.63
N ARG A 240 8.69 -1.97 17.69
CA ARG A 240 7.24 -2.14 17.56
C ARG A 240 6.61 -0.93 16.88
N SER A 241 7.02 0.28 17.27
CA SER A 241 6.55 1.52 16.63
C SER A 241 6.93 1.59 15.15
N ILE A 242 8.18 1.24 14.80
CA ILE A 242 8.62 1.16 13.39
C ILE A 242 7.80 0.12 12.62
N TYR A 243 7.55 -1.05 13.22
CA TYR A 243 6.80 -2.11 12.57
C TYR A 243 5.36 -1.70 12.27
N GLU A 244 4.66 -1.11 13.24
CA GLU A 244 3.29 -0.63 13.06
C GLU A 244 3.21 0.48 11.99
N ILE A 245 4.17 1.41 11.95
CA ILE A 245 4.30 2.39 10.86
C ILE A 245 4.42 1.68 9.51
N SER A 246 5.20 0.60 9.43
CA SER A 246 5.37 -0.17 8.19
C SER A 246 4.07 -0.86 7.73
N LEU A 247 3.19 -1.20 8.67
CA LEU A 247 1.91 -1.84 8.39
C LEU A 247 0.92 -0.81 7.87
N ASP A 248 0.81 0.36 8.51
CA ASP A 248 -0.01 1.48 8.05
C ASP A 248 0.43 1.99 6.68
N PHE A 249 1.75 2.11 6.47
CA PHE A 249 2.33 2.41 5.17
C PHE A 249 1.85 1.43 4.11
N TYR A 250 1.94 0.13 4.38
CA TYR A 250 1.68 -0.88 3.35
C TYR A 250 0.21 -0.92 2.93
N VAL A 251 -0.72 -0.82 3.91
CA VAL A 251 -2.16 -0.77 3.60
C VAL A 251 -2.53 0.49 2.82
N ASP A 252 -1.93 1.64 3.15
CA ASP A 252 -2.10 2.87 2.37
C ASP A 252 -1.48 2.74 0.98
N TRP A 253 -0.25 2.22 0.89
CA TRP A 253 0.48 2.05 -0.37
C TRP A 253 -0.26 1.15 -1.36
N LEU A 254 -0.94 0.09 -0.90
CA LEU A 254 -1.75 -0.76 -1.77
C LEU A 254 -2.87 0.01 -2.49
N ALA A 255 -3.50 0.98 -1.83
CA ALA A 255 -4.70 1.66 -2.30
C ALA A 255 -4.83 3.09 -1.75
N PRO A 256 -3.91 4.01 -2.10
CA PRO A 256 -3.75 5.28 -1.38
C PRO A 256 -4.94 6.22 -1.50
N GLU A 257 -5.64 6.20 -2.64
CA GLU A 257 -6.81 7.07 -2.86
C GLU A 257 -8.06 6.59 -2.10
N GLN A 258 -8.10 5.33 -1.65
CA GLN A 258 -9.21 4.79 -0.87
C GLN A 258 -8.87 4.68 0.61
N ILE A 259 -7.69 4.14 0.94
CA ILE A 259 -7.29 3.82 2.32
C ILE A 259 -6.81 5.05 3.07
N GLY A 260 -6.18 6.02 2.41
CA GLY A 260 -5.67 7.23 3.06
C GLY A 260 -6.75 7.99 3.83
N PHE A 261 -7.96 8.09 3.28
CA PHE A 261 -9.12 8.67 3.97
C PHE A 261 -9.50 7.89 5.23
N TRP A 262 -9.52 6.56 5.15
CA TRP A 262 -9.91 5.70 6.26
C TRP A 262 -8.89 5.69 7.39
N LEU A 263 -7.60 5.73 7.08
CA LEU A 263 -6.53 5.89 8.07
C LEU A 263 -6.65 7.24 8.80
N GLN A 264 -6.89 8.34 8.08
CA GLN A 264 -7.11 9.65 8.68
C GLN A 264 -8.37 9.68 9.56
N THR A 265 -9.42 8.98 9.16
CA THR A 265 -10.65 8.85 9.93
C THR A 265 -10.38 8.09 11.23
N HIS A 266 -9.76 6.92 11.14
CA HIS A 266 -9.41 6.10 12.32
C HIS A 266 -8.49 6.84 13.31
N ALA A 267 -7.60 7.72 12.81
CA ALA A 267 -6.73 8.52 13.67
C ALA A 267 -7.45 9.63 14.45
N ARG A 268 -8.67 10.02 14.04
CA ARG A 268 -9.38 11.19 14.60
C ARG A 268 -10.70 10.86 15.29
N VAL A 269 -11.35 9.77 14.92
CA VAL A 269 -12.64 9.39 15.48
C VAL A 269 -12.59 7.95 15.97
N ASP A 270 -13.21 7.72 17.13
CA ASP A 270 -13.47 6.38 17.63
C ASP A 270 -14.69 5.75 16.93
N ARG A 271 -15.07 4.54 17.36
CA ARG A 271 -16.20 3.82 16.77
C ARG A 271 -17.52 4.59 16.90
N ALA A 272 -17.72 5.30 18.01
CA ALA A 272 -18.92 6.09 18.24
C ALA A 272 -18.95 7.32 17.32
N GLY A 273 -17.81 8.01 17.20
CA GLY A 273 -17.62 9.13 16.28
C GLY A 273 -17.81 8.73 14.82
N PHE A 274 -17.31 7.55 14.41
CA PHE A 274 -17.53 7.01 13.07
C PHE A 274 -19.02 6.80 12.77
N ASN A 275 -19.75 6.13 13.67
CA ASN A 275 -21.19 5.91 13.49
C ASN A 275 -21.95 7.23 13.37
N LYS A 276 -21.63 8.22 14.23
CA LYS A 276 -22.24 9.55 14.19
C LYS A 276 -21.90 10.31 12.91
N ALA A 277 -20.65 10.23 12.42
CA ALA A 277 -20.26 10.84 11.16
C ALA A 277 -21.01 10.24 9.98
N MET A 278 -21.21 8.91 9.98
CA MET A 278 -22.01 8.22 8.96
C MET A 278 -23.49 8.63 8.99
N GLU A 279 -24.07 8.78 10.18
CA GLU A 279 -25.45 9.29 10.34
C GLU A 279 -25.59 10.73 9.80
N LEU A 280 -24.63 11.60 10.12
CA LEU A 280 -24.63 13.00 9.68
C LEU A 280 -24.37 13.17 8.18
N ALA A 281 -23.58 12.29 7.57
CA ALA A 281 -23.29 12.32 6.13
C ALA A 281 -24.48 11.88 5.27
N HIS A 282 -25.42 11.12 5.85
CA HIS A 282 -26.60 10.58 5.16
C HIS A 282 -27.92 10.92 5.91
N PRO A 283 -28.21 12.22 6.17
CA PRO A 283 -29.28 12.61 7.10
C PRO A 283 -30.69 12.40 6.54
N GLN A 284 -30.83 12.28 5.22
CA GLN A 284 -32.10 12.07 4.52
C GLN A 284 -32.28 10.63 4.00
N GLU A 285 -31.36 9.72 4.29
CA GLU A 285 -31.47 8.36 3.81
C GLU A 285 -32.45 7.53 4.67
N ASN A 286 -33.20 6.63 4.03
CA ASN A 286 -34.03 5.64 4.71
C ASN A 286 -33.16 4.82 5.67
N ALA A 287 -33.65 4.57 6.90
CA ALA A 287 -32.97 3.77 7.93
C ALA A 287 -32.36 2.44 7.44
N LYS A 288 -33.03 1.71 6.52
CA LYS A 288 -32.49 0.48 5.91
C LYS A 288 -31.27 0.73 5.04
N ARG A 289 -31.27 1.83 4.27
CA ARG A 289 -30.17 2.24 3.40
C ARG A 289 -28.98 2.71 4.21
N SER A 290 -29.21 3.58 5.21
CA SER A 290 -28.17 4.06 6.12
C SER A 290 -27.52 2.91 6.89
N LYS A 291 -28.32 1.97 7.41
CA LYS A 291 -27.82 0.77 8.09
C LYS A 291 -26.92 -0.06 7.17
N LEU A 292 -27.35 -0.31 5.92
CA LEU A 292 -26.56 -1.05 4.95
C LEU A 292 -25.22 -0.36 4.63
N LEU A 293 -25.23 0.96 4.42
CA LEU A 293 -24.01 1.73 4.18
C LEU A 293 -23.03 1.67 5.37
N ILE A 294 -23.54 1.85 6.59
CA ILE A 294 -22.74 1.77 7.82
C ILE A 294 -22.11 0.39 7.95
N GLU A 295 -22.89 -0.68 7.76
CA GLU A 295 -22.39 -2.06 7.85
C GLU A 295 -21.28 -2.34 6.84
N ARG A 296 -21.45 -1.92 5.57
CA ARG A 296 -20.45 -2.15 4.53
C ARG A 296 -19.20 -1.31 4.71
N LYS A 297 -19.34 -0.02 5.05
CA LYS A 297 -18.20 0.86 5.27
C LYS A 297 -17.46 0.57 6.59
N SER A 298 -18.14 -0.03 7.56
CA SER A 298 -17.53 -0.45 8.83
C SER A 298 -16.39 -1.45 8.68
N TYR A 299 -16.41 -2.28 7.62
CA TYR A 299 -15.38 -3.28 7.40
C TYR A 299 -13.99 -2.65 7.32
N CYS A 300 -13.82 -1.64 6.45
CA CYS A 300 -12.53 -0.98 6.27
C CYS A 300 -12.05 -0.30 7.56
N TYR A 301 -12.95 0.35 8.30
CA TYR A 301 -12.63 0.94 9.60
C TYR A 301 -12.09 -0.12 10.59
N ASN A 302 -12.79 -1.25 10.73
CA ASN A 302 -12.41 -2.32 11.65
C ASN A 302 -11.13 -3.05 11.21
N LEU A 303 -10.93 -3.17 9.90
CA LEU A 303 -9.72 -3.75 9.31
C LEU A 303 -8.49 -2.93 9.71
N LEU A 304 -8.56 -1.61 9.54
CA LEU A 304 -7.43 -0.70 9.82
C LEU A 304 -7.16 -0.49 11.31
N SER A 305 -8.18 -0.65 12.16
CA SER A 305 -8.03 -0.53 13.62
C SER A 305 -7.29 -1.71 14.25
N ASN A 306 -7.02 -2.79 13.52
CA ASN A 306 -6.41 -4.01 14.04
C ASN A 306 -5.07 -4.30 13.37
N VAL A 307 -3.99 -4.32 14.17
CA VAL A 307 -2.63 -4.56 13.68
C VAL A 307 -2.45 -5.96 13.10
N SER A 308 -3.07 -6.98 13.69
CA SER A 308 -3.05 -8.36 13.18
C SER A 308 -3.63 -8.44 11.77
N ASN A 309 -4.73 -7.73 11.49
CA ASN A 309 -5.33 -7.74 10.16
C ASN A 309 -4.42 -7.06 9.13
N LYS A 310 -3.77 -5.94 9.49
CA LYS A 310 -2.77 -5.28 8.64
C LYS A 310 -1.56 -6.18 8.39
N ALA A 311 -1.12 -6.93 9.40
CA ALA A 311 -0.04 -7.89 9.27
C ALA A 311 -0.36 -9.04 8.31
N ASN A 312 -1.60 -9.53 8.30
CA ASN A 312 -2.03 -10.57 7.36
C ASN A 312 -1.95 -10.11 5.90
N LEU A 313 -2.15 -8.81 5.64
CA LEU A 313 -1.96 -8.23 4.31
C LEU A 313 -0.47 -8.04 3.98
N SER A 314 0.37 -7.77 4.98
CA SER A 314 1.79 -7.43 4.81
C SER A 314 2.54 -8.52 4.04
N PRO A 315 3.47 -8.16 3.16
CA PRO A 315 4.31 -9.12 2.43
C PRO A 315 5.25 -9.90 3.35
N LEU A 316 5.56 -9.35 4.53
CA LEU A 316 6.34 -10.03 5.57
C LEU A 316 5.50 -11.09 6.30
N GLY A 317 4.18 -11.08 6.12
CA GLY A 317 3.30 -12.13 6.59
C GLY A 317 2.98 -12.10 8.08
N ARG A 318 2.18 -13.08 8.49
CA ARG A 318 1.73 -13.23 9.88
C ARG A 318 2.85 -13.74 10.79
N SER A 319 3.70 -14.60 10.26
CA SER A 319 4.86 -15.16 10.96
C SER A 319 5.81 -14.07 11.45
N PHE A 320 6.16 -13.10 10.61
CA PHE A 320 7.00 -11.96 11.01
C PHE A 320 6.32 -11.05 12.04
N TYR A 321 4.99 -10.87 11.96
CA TYR A 321 4.25 -10.18 13.01
C TYR A 321 4.41 -10.87 14.36
N ASP A 322 4.23 -12.18 14.41
CA ASP A 322 4.31 -12.94 15.65
C ASP A 322 5.76 -12.91 16.22
N GLU A 323 6.78 -12.90 15.35
CA GLU A 323 8.19 -12.72 15.74
C GLU A 323 8.45 -11.34 16.38
N VAL A 324 8.10 -10.25 15.69
CA VAL A 324 8.31 -8.88 16.20
C VAL A 324 7.53 -8.63 17.48
N TYR A 325 6.28 -9.10 17.55
CA TYR A 325 5.44 -8.90 18.72
C TYR A 325 5.91 -9.72 19.91
N THR A 326 6.29 -10.99 19.72
CA THR A 326 6.88 -11.81 20.80
C THR A 326 8.15 -11.15 21.32
N PHE A 327 9.11 -10.85 20.43
CA PHE A 327 10.39 -10.27 20.79
C PHE A 327 10.27 -8.90 21.51
N SER A 328 9.39 -8.02 21.03
CA SER A 328 9.17 -6.73 21.68
C SER A 328 8.34 -6.82 22.97
N SER A 329 7.43 -7.79 23.07
CA SER A 329 6.58 -7.97 24.27
C SER A 329 7.38 -8.54 25.43
N GLU A 330 8.29 -9.49 25.18
CA GLU A 330 9.22 -10.02 26.20
C GLU A 330 9.95 -8.87 26.89
N VAL A 331 10.37 -7.85 26.14
CA VAL A 331 11.11 -6.70 26.67
C VAL A 331 10.19 -5.65 27.32
N ALA A 332 9.04 -5.37 26.72
CA ALA A 332 8.18 -4.26 27.13
C ALA A 332 7.29 -4.57 28.34
N HIS A 333 6.86 -5.83 28.47
CA HIS A 333 6.09 -6.30 29.62
C HIS A 333 7.07 -7.04 30.51
N GLN A 334 7.39 -6.50 31.69
CA GLN A 334 8.31 -7.12 32.66
C GLN A 334 7.85 -8.55 33.02
N ASP A 335 8.28 -9.52 32.22
CA ASP A 335 7.90 -10.91 32.32
C ASP A 335 8.97 -11.71 33.07
N PHE A 336 8.76 -13.02 33.22
CA PHE A 336 9.72 -13.88 33.91
C PHE A 336 11.04 -14.03 33.15
N ASN A 337 11.05 -13.89 31.83
CA ASN A 337 12.28 -13.92 31.04
C ASN A 337 13.15 -12.69 31.35
N MET A 338 12.54 -11.49 31.38
CA MET A 338 13.24 -10.27 31.78
C MET A 338 13.67 -10.29 33.25
N THR A 339 12.90 -10.93 34.12
CA THR A 339 13.27 -11.12 35.53
C THR A 339 14.52 -11.99 35.65
N GLU A 340 14.62 -13.08 34.88
CA GLU A 340 15.81 -13.94 34.82
C GLU A 340 17.03 -13.20 34.25
N ILE A 341 16.85 -12.40 33.20
CA ILE A 341 17.93 -11.59 32.63
C ILE A 341 18.44 -10.57 33.66
N TYR A 342 17.55 -9.90 34.38
CA TYR A 342 17.95 -8.94 35.40
C TYR A 342 18.54 -9.60 36.65
N SER A 343 18.15 -10.83 37.00
CA SER A 343 18.81 -11.57 38.08
C SER A 343 20.25 -11.92 37.71
N ILE A 344 20.51 -12.30 36.45
CA ILE A 344 21.87 -12.53 35.94
C ILE A 344 22.68 -11.23 35.96
N LEU A 345 22.09 -10.09 35.55
CA LEU A 345 22.76 -8.78 35.61
C LEU A 345 23.00 -8.29 37.05
N MET A 346 22.13 -8.66 37.98
CA MET A 346 22.32 -8.38 39.41
C MET A 346 23.54 -9.14 39.96
N GLU A 347 23.73 -10.39 39.56
CA GLU A 347 24.87 -11.23 39.96
C GLU A 347 26.16 -10.90 39.20
N ASN A 348 26.05 -10.52 37.92
CA ASN A 348 27.16 -10.13 37.06
C ASN A 348 26.77 -8.91 36.19
N PRO A 349 27.03 -7.68 36.66
CA PRO A 349 26.66 -6.45 35.97
C PRO A 349 27.30 -6.26 34.58
N ASN A 350 28.34 -7.03 34.26
CA ASN A 350 29.07 -6.94 32.99
C ASN A 350 28.68 -8.04 31.98
N SER A 351 27.65 -8.84 32.25
CA SER A 351 27.18 -9.88 31.32
C SER A 351 26.65 -9.26 30.01
N LYS A 352 27.28 -9.57 28.86
CA LYS A 352 26.94 -9.02 27.53
C LYS A 352 26.26 -9.98 26.57
N THR A 353 26.24 -11.28 26.87
CA THR A 353 25.79 -12.34 25.94
C THR A 353 24.34 -12.21 25.49
N PHE A 354 23.45 -11.70 26.36
CA PHE A 354 22.04 -11.48 25.99
C PHE A 354 21.88 -10.26 25.06
N ASN A 355 22.73 -9.24 25.23
CA ASN A 355 22.64 -7.99 24.48
C ASN A 355 23.00 -8.19 23.01
N ASP A 356 23.99 -9.02 22.69
CA ASP A 356 24.46 -9.22 21.31
C ASP A 356 23.42 -9.94 20.44
N LYS A 357 22.76 -10.98 20.99
CA LYS A 357 21.68 -11.70 20.30
C LYS A 357 20.47 -10.80 20.11
N ALA A 358 20.03 -10.09 21.16
CA ALA A 358 18.91 -9.16 21.07
C ALA A 358 19.18 -8.04 20.04
N THR A 359 20.40 -7.50 20.00
CA THR A 359 20.78 -6.45 19.06
C THR A 359 20.82 -6.97 17.62
N SER A 360 21.34 -8.17 17.40
CA SER A 360 21.35 -8.79 16.06
C SER A 360 19.93 -9.06 15.55
N THR A 361 19.04 -9.58 16.39
CA THR A 361 17.62 -9.76 16.05
C THR A 361 16.95 -8.42 15.76
N LEU A 362 17.15 -7.41 16.61
CA LEU A 362 16.63 -6.06 16.41
C LEU A 362 17.05 -5.50 15.04
N ILE A 363 18.34 -5.57 14.71
CA ILE A 363 18.87 -5.07 13.43
C ILE A 363 18.30 -5.84 12.25
N ARG A 364 18.14 -7.17 12.37
CA ARG A 364 17.49 -7.96 11.32
C ARG A 364 16.05 -7.50 11.07
N CYS A 365 15.26 -7.33 12.12
CA CYS A 365 13.89 -6.85 11.97
C CYS A 365 13.86 -5.45 11.36
N LEU A 366 14.73 -4.54 11.81
CA LEU A 366 14.83 -3.18 11.28
C LEU A 366 15.23 -3.17 9.81
N ASP A 367 16.17 -4.02 9.41
CA ASP A 367 16.59 -4.18 8.02
C ASP A 367 15.42 -4.60 7.12
N LEU A 368 14.71 -5.67 7.48
CA LEU A 368 13.58 -6.17 6.70
C LEU A 368 12.43 -5.14 6.61
N ILE A 369 12.12 -4.45 7.72
CA ILE A 369 11.08 -3.42 7.75
C ILE A 369 11.49 -2.21 6.91
N THR A 370 12.73 -1.74 7.06
CA THR A 370 13.26 -0.58 6.33
C THR A 370 13.34 -0.88 4.85
N ALA A 371 13.82 -2.06 4.47
CA ALA A 371 13.88 -2.52 3.09
C ALA A 371 12.50 -2.64 2.46
N LYS A 372 11.51 -3.21 3.17
CA LYS A 372 10.11 -3.27 2.74
C LYS A 372 9.56 -1.87 2.40
N ILE A 373 9.76 -0.90 3.30
CA ILE A 373 9.29 0.49 3.10
C ILE A 373 10.03 1.13 1.93
N CYS A 374 11.36 1.12 1.97
CA CYS A 374 12.18 1.84 1.00
C CYS A 374 12.02 1.29 -0.42
N HIS A 375 11.97 -0.03 -0.58
CA HIS A 375 11.81 -0.66 -1.89
C HIS A 375 10.47 -0.26 -2.53
N ARG A 376 9.36 -0.36 -1.78
CA ARG A 376 8.02 -0.02 -2.30
C ARG A 376 7.85 1.46 -2.61
N ILE A 377 8.44 2.35 -1.81
CA ILE A 377 8.42 3.78 -2.12
C ILE A 377 9.27 4.07 -3.35
N GLU A 378 10.45 3.45 -3.48
CA GLU A 378 11.32 3.67 -4.65
C GLU A 378 10.67 3.19 -5.95
N GLN A 379 9.85 2.14 -5.91
CA GLN A 379 9.06 1.68 -7.06
C GLN A 379 7.80 2.53 -7.36
N ASP A 380 7.39 3.37 -6.42
CA ASP A 380 6.17 4.21 -6.50
C ASP A 380 6.47 5.70 -6.82
N ILE A 381 7.73 6.13 -6.65
CA ILE A 381 8.20 7.45 -7.06
C ILE A 381 9.10 7.34 -8.28
N GLY A 382 8.88 8.25 -9.23
CA GLY A 382 9.60 8.27 -10.48
C GLY A 382 10.85 9.14 -10.47
N VAL A 383 11.37 9.38 -11.67
CA VAL A 383 12.41 10.39 -11.91
C VAL A 383 11.82 11.78 -11.67
N ALA A 384 12.51 12.61 -10.89
CA ALA A 384 12.17 14.02 -10.79
C ALA A 384 12.51 14.69 -12.12
N GLN A 385 11.47 15.17 -12.82
CA GLN A 385 11.61 15.97 -14.04
C GLN A 385 11.75 17.45 -13.70
#